data_AF-A0A8J2VQ02-F1
#
_entry.id   AF-A0A8J2VQ02-F1
#
_cell.length_a   1.000
_cell.length_b   1.000
_cell.length_c   1.000
_cell.angle_alpha   90.00
_cell.angle_beta   90.00
_cell.angle_gamma   90.00
#
_symmetry.space_group_name_H-M   'P 1'
#
loop_
_entity.id
_entity.type
_entity.pdbx_description
1 polymer ?
#
loop_
_entity_poly.entity_id
_entity_poly.type
_entity_poly.pdbx_seq_one_letter_code
_entity_poly.pdbx_strand_id
1 'polypeptide(L)'
;MKMFIVALALVACVAAVPVEKEVPKILRYDFEPQPNGAYSLSVESDDGIVRREVGELKQILDADNKPQFVLVVRGEYSYPRQDGSVESISYVADENGFNANGPSIPQPPAPARR
;
A
#
# COMPACT_ATOMS: atom_id res chain seq x y z
N MET A 1 25.49 44.42 -19.73
CA MET A 1 24.47 44.29 -18.67
C MET A 1 23.14 43.67 -19.14
N LYS A 2 22.58 44.05 -20.31
CA LYS A 2 21.35 43.41 -20.85
C LYS A 2 21.50 41.92 -21.23
N MET A 3 22.62 41.50 -21.82
CA MET A 3 22.80 40.10 -22.23
C MET A 3 22.97 39.09 -21.07
N PHE A 4 23.47 39.53 -19.92
CA PHE A 4 23.63 38.66 -18.74
C PHE A 4 22.28 38.29 -18.11
N ILE A 5 21.28 39.18 -18.19
CA ILE A 5 19.94 38.93 -17.64
C ILE A 5 19.18 37.89 -18.49
N VAL A 6 19.36 37.93 -19.82
CA VAL A 6 18.72 36.97 -20.74
C VAL A 6 19.32 35.57 -20.59
N ALA A 7 20.64 35.47 -20.40
CA ALA A 7 21.30 34.19 -20.16
C ALA A 7 20.88 33.56 -18.82
N LEU A 8 20.75 34.36 -17.76
CA LEU A 8 20.28 33.89 -16.45
C LEU A 8 18.81 33.45 -16.50
N ALA A 9 17.96 34.16 -17.25
CA ALA A 9 16.55 33.80 -17.43
C ALA A 9 16.39 32.46 -18.18
N LEU A 10 17.20 32.20 -19.21
CA LEU A 10 17.19 30.92 -19.94
C LEU A 10 17.64 29.75 -19.05
N VAL A 11 18.67 29.94 -18.22
CA VAL A 11 19.11 28.91 -17.26
C VAL A 11 18.04 28.63 -16.21
N ALA A 12 17.35 29.68 -15.72
CA ALA A 12 16.23 29.52 -14.78
C ALA A 12 15.03 28.78 -15.39
N CYS A 13 14.72 29.01 -16.67
CA CYS A 13 13.66 28.28 -17.38
C CYS A 13 14.00 26.79 -17.59
N VAL A 14 15.27 26.43 -17.80
CA VAL A 14 15.70 25.03 -17.91
C VAL A 14 15.63 24.30 -16.57
N ALA A 15 15.91 24.98 -15.45
CA ALA A 15 15.81 24.40 -14.11
C ALA A 15 14.36 24.18 -13.62
N ALA A 16 13.37 24.82 -14.27
CA ALA A 16 11.96 24.76 -13.89
C ALA A 16 11.15 23.75 -14.74
N VAL A 17 11.80 22.95 -15.58
CA VAL A 17 11.12 21.88 -16.32
C VAL A 17 10.57 20.87 -15.29
N PRO A 18 9.25 20.62 -15.26
CA PRO A 18 8.69 19.62 -14.37
C PRO A 18 9.33 18.27 -14.72
N VAL A 19 9.99 17.65 -13.76
CA VAL A 19 10.45 16.27 -13.90
C VAL A 19 9.21 15.42 -14.06
N GLU A 20 8.97 14.96 -15.28
CA GLU A 20 7.89 14.02 -15.59
C GLU A 20 8.23 12.73 -14.84
N LYS A 21 7.56 12.50 -13.70
CA LYS A 21 7.71 11.23 -12.97
C LYS A 21 7.11 10.15 -13.85
N GLU A 22 7.97 9.29 -14.40
CA GLU A 22 7.51 8.09 -15.10
C GLU A 22 6.58 7.30 -14.18
N VAL A 23 5.42 6.93 -14.72
CA VAL A 23 4.46 6.09 -14.00
C VAL A 23 5.03 4.67 -13.95
N PRO A 24 5.19 4.07 -12.76
CA PRO A 24 5.75 2.73 -12.64
C PRO A 24 4.87 1.71 -13.37
N LYS A 25 5.51 0.75 -14.03
CA LYS A 25 4.83 -0.31 -14.79
C LYS A 25 4.51 -1.46 -13.86
N ILE A 26 3.38 -2.10 -14.10
CA ILE A 26 3.04 -3.36 -13.43
C ILE A 26 3.80 -4.49 -14.14
N LEU A 27 4.68 -5.16 -13.40
CA LEU A 27 5.42 -6.34 -13.84
C LEU A 27 4.59 -7.62 -13.70
N ARG A 28 3.78 -7.70 -12.64
CA ARG A 28 2.92 -8.85 -12.36
C ARG A 28 1.58 -8.42 -11.81
N TYR A 29 0.53 -9.07 -12.28
CA TYR A 29 -0.84 -8.92 -11.80
C TYR A 29 -1.54 -10.28 -11.89
N ASP A 30 -1.72 -10.92 -10.74
CA ASP A 30 -2.43 -12.18 -10.60
C ASP A 30 -3.68 -11.94 -9.74
N PHE A 31 -4.86 -12.18 -10.29
CA PHE A 31 -6.12 -12.08 -9.55
C PHE A 31 -6.95 -13.35 -9.77
N GLU A 32 -7.17 -14.10 -8.69
CA GLU A 32 -7.88 -15.38 -8.70
C GLU A 32 -9.13 -15.29 -7.83
N PRO A 33 -10.31 -14.98 -8.42
CA PRO A 33 -11.57 -15.00 -7.70
C PRO A 33 -12.06 -16.45 -7.53
N GLN A 34 -12.66 -16.74 -6.38
CA GLN A 34 -13.27 -18.02 -6.08
C GLN A 34 -14.81 -17.91 -6.09
N PRO A 35 -15.55 -18.98 -6.46
CA PRO A 35 -17.01 -18.96 -6.51
C PRO A 35 -17.71 -18.63 -5.19
N ASN A 36 -17.04 -18.86 -4.06
CA ASN A 36 -17.53 -18.57 -2.71
C ASN A 36 -17.31 -17.10 -2.28
N GLY A 37 -16.80 -16.24 -3.17
CA GLY A 37 -16.50 -14.84 -2.88
C GLY A 37 -15.12 -14.61 -2.24
N ALA A 38 -14.34 -15.67 -2.00
CA ALA A 38 -12.93 -15.53 -1.66
C ALA A 38 -12.11 -15.11 -2.88
N TYR A 39 -10.92 -14.55 -2.68
CA TYR A 39 -10.02 -14.21 -3.77
C TYR A 39 -8.55 -14.22 -3.32
N SER A 40 -7.64 -14.33 -4.29
CA SER A 40 -6.22 -14.07 -4.12
C SER A 40 -5.79 -12.97 -5.08
N LEU A 41 -4.97 -12.04 -4.62
CA LEU A 41 -4.39 -10.95 -5.41
C LEU A 41 -2.88 -10.89 -5.17
N SER A 42 -2.11 -10.80 -6.25
CA SER A 42 -0.67 -10.49 -6.22
C SER A 42 -0.35 -9.45 -7.27
N VAL A 43 0.33 -8.37 -6.85
CA VAL A 43 0.74 -7.27 -7.71
C VAL A 43 2.21 -6.96 -7.47
N GLU A 44 2.94 -6.70 -8.54
CA GLU A 44 4.35 -6.29 -8.51
C GLU A 44 4.58 -5.20 -9.55
N SER A 45 5.24 -4.12 -9.15
CA SER A 45 5.61 -3.02 -10.03
C SER A 45 7.13 -2.88 -10.16
N ASP A 46 7.56 -2.22 -11.25
CA ASP A 46 8.98 -2.07 -11.59
C ASP A 46 9.76 -1.13 -10.67
N ASP A 47 9.06 -0.32 -9.88
CA ASP A 47 9.62 0.46 -8.77
C ASP A 47 9.82 -0.37 -7.48
N GLY A 48 9.59 -1.68 -7.53
CA GLY A 48 9.85 -2.61 -6.44
C GLY A 48 8.73 -2.71 -5.40
N ILE A 49 7.56 -2.12 -5.65
CA ILE A 49 6.39 -2.33 -4.80
C ILE A 49 5.82 -3.73 -5.07
N VAL A 50 5.60 -4.48 -3.99
CA VAL A 50 4.95 -5.79 -4.02
C VAL A 50 3.74 -5.74 -3.10
N ARG A 51 2.59 -6.24 -3.55
CA ARG A 51 1.38 -6.40 -2.74
C ARG A 51 0.82 -7.80 -2.93
N ARG A 52 0.47 -8.45 -1.84
CA ARG A 52 -0.22 -9.74 -1.85
C ARG A 52 -1.34 -9.72 -0.84
N GLU A 53 -2.48 -10.26 -1.20
CA GLU A 53 -3.60 -10.40 -0.27
C GLU A 53 -4.51 -11.56 -0.64
N VAL A 54 -5.17 -12.09 0.39
CA VAL A 54 -6.21 -13.09 0.27
C VAL A 54 -7.44 -12.56 1.00
N GLY A 55 -8.58 -12.59 0.32
CA GLY A 55 -9.89 -12.30 0.91
C GLY A 55 -10.66 -13.60 1.13
N GLU A 56 -11.25 -13.76 2.31
CA GLU A 56 -12.09 -14.90 2.67
C GLU A 56 -13.44 -14.42 3.20
N LEU A 57 -14.54 -14.97 2.69
CA LEU A 57 -15.88 -14.67 3.22
C LEU A 57 -16.14 -15.51 4.46
N LYS A 58 -16.36 -14.86 5.61
CA LYS A 58 -16.71 -15.51 6.87
C LYS A 58 -18.13 -15.18 7.27
N GLN A 59 -18.85 -16.17 7.76
CA GLN A 59 -20.14 -15.97 8.39
C GLN A 59 -19.94 -15.72 9.88
N ILE A 60 -20.38 -14.56 10.36
CA ILE A 60 -20.41 -14.21 11.78
C ILE A 60 -21.86 -13.98 12.22
N LEU A 61 -22.10 -13.90 13.53
CA LEU A 61 -23.39 -13.53 14.08
C LEU A 61 -23.36 -12.05 14.48
N ASP A 62 -24.45 -11.32 14.24
CA ASP A 62 -24.62 -9.96 14.76
C ASP A 62 -25.05 -9.95 16.24
N ALA A 63 -25.24 -8.76 16.79
CA ALA A 63 -25.71 -8.58 18.17
C ALA A 63 -27.09 -9.20 18.44
N ASP A 64 -27.89 -9.43 17.40
CA ASP A 64 -29.22 -10.06 17.45
C ASP A 64 -29.18 -11.56 17.09
N ASN A 65 -27.99 -12.18 17.01
CA ASN A 65 -27.77 -13.56 16.55
C ASN A 65 -28.22 -13.84 15.09
N LYS A 66 -28.28 -12.83 14.23
CA LYS A 66 -28.56 -13.02 12.80
C LYS A 66 -27.25 -13.29 12.05
N PRO A 67 -27.25 -14.22 11.08
CA PRO A 67 -26.07 -14.50 10.27
C PRO A 67 -25.79 -13.31 9.34
N GLN A 68 -24.53 -12.89 9.33
CA GLN A 68 -24.00 -11.84 8.46
C GLN A 68 -22.68 -12.32 7.85
N PHE A 69 -22.42 -11.94 6.61
CA PHE A 69 -21.20 -12.30 5.91
C PHE A 69 -20.23 -11.12 5.95
N VAL A 70 -19.02 -11.37 6.43
CA VAL A 70 -17.93 -10.39 6.48
C VAL A 70 -16.79 -10.90 5.62
N LEU A 71 -16.28 -10.03 4.74
CA LEU A 71 -15.07 -10.31 3.99
C LEU A 71 -13.87 -9.99 4.88
N VAL A 72 -13.09 -11.02 5.22
CA VAL A 72 -11.85 -10.89 5.96
C VAL A 72 -10.68 -10.87 4.99
N VAL A 73 -9.94 -9.78 4.94
CA VAL A 73 -8.78 -9.60 4.05
C VAL A 73 -7.50 -9.70 4.86
N ARG A 74 -6.57 -10.53 4.39
CA ARG A 74 -5.22 -10.68 4.94
C ARG A 74 -4.24 -10.35 3.85
N GLY A 75 -3.38 -9.37 4.09
CA GLY A 75 -2.42 -8.98 3.08
C GLY A 75 -1.10 -8.49 3.65
N GLU A 76 -0.15 -8.37 2.74
CA GLU A 76 1.13 -7.74 2.93
C GLU A 76 1.41 -6.82 1.75
N TYR A 77 2.10 -5.72 2.02
CA TYR A 77 2.72 -4.92 0.99
C TYR A 77 4.11 -4.50 1.42
N SER A 78 5.01 -4.42 0.45
CA SER A 78 6.38 -3.97 0.66
C SER A 78 6.79 -2.98 -0.39
N TYR A 79 7.68 -2.06 -0.01
CA TYR A 79 8.22 -1.04 -0.92
C TYR A 79 9.65 -0.65 -0.51
N PRO A 80 10.49 -0.24 -1.48
CA PRO A 80 11.82 0.26 -1.17
C PRO A 80 11.74 1.64 -0.50
N ARG A 81 12.55 1.84 0.52
CA ARG A 81 12.75 3.12 1.20
C ARG A 81 13.90 3.90 0.56
N GLN A 82 13.96 5.19 0.88
CA GLN A 82 15.01 6.10 0.39
C GLN A 82 16.43 5.70 0.87
N ASP A 83 16.53 4.93 1.95
CA ASP A 83 17.80 4.41 2.49
C ASP A 83 18.25 3.08 1.86
N GLY A 84 17.48 2.55 0.89
CA GLY A 84 17.74 1.27 0.23
C GLY A 84 17.24 0.04 1.00
N SER A 85 16.67 0.22 2.21
CA SER A 85 15.99 -0.87 2.91
C SER A 85 14.60 -1.12 2.32
N VAL A 86 14.03 -2.31 2.54
CA VAL A 86 12.65 -2.62 2.15
C VAL A 86 11.77 -2.53 3.38
N GLU A 87 10.72 -1.72 3.29
CA GLU A 87 9.64 -1.71 4.27
C GLU A 87 8.63 -2.79 3.93
N SER A 88 8.18 -3.54 4.93
CA SER A 88 7.09 -4.51 4.81
C SER A 88 6.05 -4.25 5.89
N ILE A 89 4.79 -4.21 5.47
CA ILE A 89 3.63 -4.01 6.34
C ILE A 89 2.63 -5.13 6.04
N SER A 90 2.25 -5.86 7.08
CA SER A 90 1.17 -6.83 7.02
C SER A 90 -0.09 -6.25 7.65
N TYR A 91 -1.26 -6.73 7.22
CA TYR A 91 -2.52 -6.25 7.74
C TYR A 91 -3.62 -7.31 7.72
N VAL A 92 -4.59 -7.09 8.59
CA VAL A 92 -5.85 -7.81 8.68
C VAL A 92 -6.97 -6.78 8.66
N ALA A 93 -7.89 -6.90 7.70
CA ALA A 93 -9.15 -6.18 7.70
C ALA A 93 -10.28 -7.17 7.97
N ASP A 94 -11.04 -6.95 9.03
CA ASP A 94 -12.17 -7.79 9.43
C ASP A 94 -13.30 -6.95 10.04
N GLU A 95 -14.27 -7.57 10.70
CA GLU A 95 -15.40 -6.90 11.34
C GLU A 95 -14.99 -5.87 12.41
N ASN A 96 -13.78 -5.99 12.95
CA ASN A 96 -13.23 -5.09 13.97
C ASN A 96 -12.40 -3.95 13.34
N GLY A 97 -12.38 -3.85 12.00
CA GLY A 97 -11.70 -2.80 11.26
C GLY A 97 -10.33 -3.23 10.70
N PHE A 98 -9.50 -2.24 10.37
CA PHE A 98 -8.19 -2.44 9.76
C PHE A 98 -7.08 -2.43 10.81
N ASN A 99 -6.37 -3.53 10.92
CA ASN A 99 -5.26 -3.72 11.85
C ASN A 99 -4.00 -4.02 11.05
N ALA A 100 -3.05 -3.08 11.01
CA ALA A 100 -1.76 -3.25 10.36
C ALA A 100 -0.64 -3.47 11.39
N ASN A 101 0.42 -4.15 10.95
CA ASN A 101 1.64 -4.35 11.70
C ASN A 101 2.84 -4.14 10.77
N GLY A 102 3.84 -3.40 11.25
CA GLY A 102 5.05 -3.15 10.48
C GLY A 102 5.93 -2.10 11.16
N PRO A 103 7.16 -1.91 10.66
CA PRO A 103 8.15 -1.02 11.28
C PRO A 103 7.70 0.44 11.42
N SER A 104 6.90 0.96 10.49
CA SER A 104 6.35 2.34 10.57
C SER A 104 4.94 2.43 11.16
N ILE A 105 4.35 1.31 11.60
CA ILE A 105 3.03 1.33 12.20
C ILE A 105 3.16 1.61 13.71
N PRO A 106 2.56 2.69 14.23
CA PRO A 106 2.59 2.97 15.66
C PRO A 106 2.00 1.81 16.44
N GLN A 107 2.74 1.31 17.43
CA GLN A 107 2.24 0.28 18.33
C GLN A 107 1.52 0.92 19.52
N PRO A 108 0.37 0.37 19.97
CA PRO A 108 -0.22 0.76 21.23
C PRO A 108 0.81 0.54 22.36
N PRO A 109 0.81 1.38 23.41
CA PRO A 109 1.68 1.16 24.56
C PRO A 109 1.40 -0.22 25.16
N ALA A 110 2.46 -0.94 25.52
CA ALA A 110 2.34 -2.25 26.15
C ALA A 110 1.46 -2.16 27.40
N PRO A 111 0.57 -3.13 27.66
CA PRO A 111 -0.26 -3.11 28.86
C PRO A 111 0.63 -3.11 30.09
N ALA A 112 0.34 -2.21 31.05
CA ALA A 112 1.04 -2.17 32.32
C ALA A 112 0.95 -3.56 32.98
N ARG A 113 2.10 -4.16 33.30
CA ARG A 113 2.14 -5.37 34.14
C ARG A 113 1.43 -5.04 35.46
N ARG A 114 0.32 -5.74 35.75
CA ARG A 114 -0.31 -5.74 37.06
C ARG A 114 0.51 -6.54 38.05
#